data_AF-A0A937M7N3-F1
#
_entry.id   AF-A0A937M7N3-F1
#
_cell.length_a   1.000
_cell.length_b   1.000
_cell.length_c   1.000
_cell.angle_alpha   90.00
_cell.angle_beta   90.00
_cell.angle_gamma   90.00
#
_symmetry.space_group_name_H-M   'P 1'
#
loop_
_entity.id
_entity.type
_entity.pdbx_description
1 polymer ?
#
loop_
_entity_poly.entity_id
_entity_poly.type
_entity_poly.pdbx_seq_one_letter_code
_entity_poly.pdbx_strand_id
1 'polypeptide(L)'
;MSSLPNRGTDPLSKVNPFRVMTVMARAQELEAQGRRIVHMEVGEPDYSSAQPIIDAGKKALDAGLTQYTAATGLAPLRESLAGYYEQNYGVEVSPERILITPGASGGLSLLANLLVRAGDGVLISDPAYPCVRNFI
;
A
#
# COMPACT_ATOMS: atom_id res chain seq x y z
N MET A 1 7.48 35.52 -30.73
CA MET A 1 7.63 35.53 -29.27
C MET A 1 6.40 34.85 -28.66
N SER A 2 6.39 33.52 -28.62
CA SER A 2 5.35 32.74 -27.93
C SER A 2 5.86 32.45 -26.52
N SER A 3 5.27 33.08 -25.52
CA SER A 3 5.56 32.85 -24.11
C SER A 3 4.91 31.55 -23.68
N LEU A 4 5.73 30.56 -23.29
CA LEU A 4 5.26 29.33 -22.68
C LEU A 4 4.53 29.66 -21.36
N PRO A 5 3.43 28.95 -21.03
CA PRO A 5 2.68 29.21 -19.81
C PRO A 5 3.54 28.96 -18.58
N ASN A 6 3.41 29.85 -17.61
CA ASN A 6 4.00 29.79 -16.27
C ASN A 6 3.70 28.42 -15.64
N ARG A 7 4.68 27.50 -15.64
CA ARG A 7 4.60 26.26 -14.87
C ARG A 7 4.72 26.65 -13.40
N GLY A 8 3.58 26.93 -12.77
CA GLY A 8 3.48 26.90 -11.32
C GLY A 8 4.15 25.62 -10.79
N THR A 9 4.77 25.70 -9.62
CA THR A 9 5.58 24.63 -9.01
C THR A 9 4.98 23.25 -9.28
N ASP A 10 5.68 22.42 -10.05
CA ASP A 10 5.27 21.06 -10.39
C ASP A 10 4.94 20.29 -9.09
N PRO A 11 3.71 19.79 -8.90
CA PRO A 11 3.36 19.01 -7.72
C PRO A 11 4.31 17.83 -7.46
N LEU A 12 4.89 17.26 -8.52
CA LEU A 12 5.87 16.18 -8.42
C LEU A 12 7.18 16.63 -7.74
N SER A 13 7.52 17.91 -7.80
CA SER A 13 8.73 18.45 -7.14
C SER A 13 8.66 18.39 -5.61
N LYS A 14 7.47 18.19 -5.03
CA LYS A 14 7.26 18.06 -3.58
C LYS A 14 7.29 16.61 -3.09
N VAL A 15 7.29 15.63 -3.99
CA VAL A 15 7.26 14.21 -3.65
C VAL A 15 8.69 13.75 -3.33
N ASN A 16 8.91 13.29 -2.10
CA ASN A 16 10.21 12.77 -1.72
C ASN A 16 10.42 11.36 -2.29
N PRO A 17 11.59 11.06 -2.88
CA PRO A 17 11.88 9.73 -3.39
C PRO A 17 11.99 8.73 -2.25
N PHE A 18 11.52 7.51 -2.48
CA PHE A 18 11.66 6.43 -1.52
C PHE A 18 13.09 5.88 -1.55
N ARG A 19 13.94 6.42 -0.66
CA ARG A 19 15.40 6.21 -0.66
C ARG A 19 15.84 4.75 -0.56
N VAL A 20 15.00 3.86 -0.03
CA VAL A 20 15.26 2.41 0.05
C VAL A 20 15.53 1.82 -1.34
N MET A 21 14.80 2.27 -2.37
CA MET A 21 14.99 1.75 -3.75
C MET A 21 16.39 2.08 -4.29
N THR A 22 16.95 3.24 -3.92
CA THR A 22 18.31 3.62 -4.30
C THR A 22 19.35 2.75 -3.61
N VAL A 23 19.13 2.40 -2.33
CA VAL A 23 20.01 1.50 -1.59
C VAL A 23 19.98 0.10 -2.20
N MET A 24 18.78 -0.41 -2.53
CA MET A 24 18.60 -1.71 -3.15
C MET A 24 19.26 -1.78 -4.54
N ALA A 25 19.09 -0.76 -5.37
CA ALA A 25 19.76 -0.70 -6.68
C ALA A 25 21.29 -0.71 -6.54
N ARG A 26 21.82 0.04 -5.57
CA ARG A 26 23.27 0.05 -5.30
C ARG A 26 23.75 -1.30 -4.77
N ALA A 27 22.97 -1.99 -3.94
CA ALA A 27 23.29 -3.33 -3.49
C ALA A 27 23.44 -4.29 -4.68
N GLN A 28 22.46 -4.29 -5.60
CA GLN A 28 22.47 -5.11 -6.81
C GLN A 28 23.67 -4.83 -7.73
N GLU A 29 24.05 -3.56 -7.91
CA GLU A 29 25.25 -3.19 -8.68
C GLU A 29 26.53 -3.79 -8.09
N LEU A 30 26.63 -3.82 -6.76
CA LEU A 30 27.80 -4.36 -6.06
C LEU A 30 27.82 -5.89 -6.12
N GLU A 31 26.66 -6.54 -6.03
CA GLU A 31 26.52 -7.98 -6.24
C GLU A 31 26.93 -8.39 -7.65
N ALA A 32 26.53 -7.62 -8.67
CA ALA A 32 26.95 -7.83 -10.06
C ALA A 32 28.47 -7.73 -10.25
N GLN A 33 29.17 -7.03 -9.36
CA GLN A 33 30.64 -6.95 -9.31
C GLN A 33 31.28 -8.12 -8.53
N GLY A 34 30.49 -9.12 -8.12
CA GLY A 34 30.94 -10.30 -7.38
C GLY A 34 31.09 -10.06 -5.87
N ARG A 35 30.56 -8.96 -5.33
CA ARG A 35 30.57 -8.72 -3.88
C ARG A 35 29.42 -9.44 -3.21
N ARG A 36 29.69 -9.99 -2.02
CA ARG A 36 28.64 -10.49 -1.13
C ARG A 36 28.01 -9.33 -0.36
N ILE A 37 26.71 -9.12 -0.53
CA ILE A 37 25.93 -8.12 0.19
C ILE A 37 24.99 -8.82 1.17
N VAL A 38 24.75 -8.19 2.33
CA VAL A 38 23.74 -8.62 3.29
C VAL A 38 22.66 -7.56 3.28
N HIS A 39 21.44 -7.95 2.94
CA HIS A 39 20.30 -7.05 2.85
C HIS A 39 19.66 -6.84 4.22
N MET A 40 19.54 -5.57 4.61
CA MET A 40 18.88 -5.14 5.85
C MET A 40 17.95 -3.94 5.61
N GLU A 41 17.70 -3.61 4.35
CA GLU A 41 16.91 -2.48 3.88
C GLU A 41 15.51 -2.88 3.39
N VAL A 42 15.28 -4.16 3.15
CA VAL A 42 14.04 -4.69 2.57
C VAL A 42 12.96 -4.76 3.65
N GLY A 43 11.81 -4.15 3.38
CA GLY A 43 10.67 -4.09 4.31
C GLY A 43 9.61 -5.16 4.10
N GLU A 44 9.77 -6.03 3.11
CA GLU A 44 8.88 -7.17 2.88
C GLU A 44 9.47 -8.46 3.50
N PRO A 45 8.61 -9.42 3.89
CA PRO A 45 9.09 -10.70 4.42
C PRO A 45 9.84 -11.51 3.36
N ASP A 46 10.79 -12.33 3.81
CA ASP A 46 11.61 -13.21 2.98
C ASP A 46 10.95 -14.56 2.65
N TYR A 47 9.75 -14.81 3.20
CA TYR A 47 8.96 -16.01 2.92
C TYR A 47 7.88 -15.75 1.88
N SER A 48 7.57 -16.80 1.11
CA SER A 48 6.44 -16.79 0.19
C SER A 48 5.10 -16.84 0.92
N SER A 49 4.04 -16.40 0.25
CA SER A 49 2.66 -16.57 0.72
C SER A 49 2.38 -18.02 1.13
N ALA A 50 1.66 -18.21 2.23
CA ALA A 50 1.35 -19.54 2.76
C ALA A 50 0.57 -20.39 1.74
N GLN A 51 0.89 -21.69 1.67
CA GLN A 51 0.32 -22.61 0.67
C GLN A 51 -1.22 -22.59 0.60
N PRO A 52 -1.99 -22.55 1.71
CA PRO A 52 -3.45 -22.48 1.63
C PRO A 52 -3.98 -21.25 0.89
N ILE A 53 -3.27 -20.11 0.96
CA ILE A 53 -3.62 -18.87 0.27
C ILE A 53 -3.35 -19.01 -1.23
N ILE A 54 -2.20 -19.59 -1.59
CA ILE A 54 -1.84 -19.87 -2.99
C ILE A 54 -2.88 -20.80 -3.61
N ASP A 55 -3.26 -21.88 -2.91
CA ASP A 55 -4.23 -22.85 -3.41
C ASP A 55 -5.63 -22.26 -3.55
N ALA A 56 -6.06 -21.39 -2.63
CA ALA A 56 -7.31 -20.67 -2.75
C ALA A 56 -7.32 -19.72 -3.97
N GLY A 57 -6.21 -19.03 -4.22
CA GLY A 57 -6.05 -18.19 -5.42
C GLY A 57 -6.13 -18.99 -6.71
N LYS A 58 -5.44 -20.15 -6.79
CA LYS A 58 -5.52 -21.06 -7.94
C LYS A 58 -6.95 -21.55 -8.18
N LYS A 59 -7.63 -22.02 -7.12
CA LYS A 59 -9.03 -22.48 -7.22
C LYS A 59 -9.97 -21.37 -7.72
N ALA A 60 -9.77 -20.13 -7.28
CA ALA A 60 -10.57 -19.01 -7.75
C ALA A 60 -10.36 -18.74 -9.25
N LEU A 61 -9.10 -18.85 -9.73
CA LEU A 61 -8.78 -18.75 -11.15
C LEU A 61 -9.37 -19.90 -11.97
N ASP A 62 -9.24 -21.14 -11.49
CA ASP A 62 -9.80 -22.34 -12.13
C ASP A 62 -11.34 -22.27 -12.22
N ALA A 63 -11.97 -21.64 -11.24
CA ALA A 63 -13.42 -21.39 -11.21
C ALA A 63 -13.85 -20.16 -12.03
N GLY A 64 -12.94 -19.46 -12.70
CA GLY A 64 -13.24 -18.31 -13.55
C GLY A 64 -13.64 -17.04 -12.78
N LEU A 65 -13.28 -16.89 -11.50
CA LEU A 65 -13.59 -15.72 -10.68
C LEU A 65 -12.68 -14.52 -11.03
N THR A 66 -12.83 -14.00 -12.24
CA THR A 66 -11.95 -12.96 -12.82
C THR A 66 -12.67 -11.66 -13.19
N GLN A 67 -13.98 -11.60 -12.98
CA GLN A 67 -14.81 -10.44 -13.28
C GLN A 67 -14.79 -9.41 -12.15
N TYR A 68 -15.40 -8.24 -12.39
CA TYR A 68 -15.54 -7.21 -11.37
C TYR A 68 -16.24 -7.75 -10.11
N THR A 69 -15.76 -7.28 -8.97
CA THR A 69 -16.40 -7.47 -7.67
C THR A 69 -17.15 -6.20 -7.28
N ALA A 70 -17.93 -6.24 -6.19
CA ALA A 70 -18.51 -5.02 -5.63
C ALA A 70 -17.39 -4.00 -5.32
N ALA A 71 -17.66 -2.71 -5.51
CA ALA A 71 -16.66 -1.65 -5.28
C ALA A 71 -16.10 -1.65 -3.85
N THR A 72 -16.88 -2.16 -2.89
CA THR A 72 -16.47 -2.30 -1.49
C THR A 72 -15.68 -3.57 -1.18
N GLY A 73 -15.56 -4.48 -2.15
CA GLY A 73 -15.00 -5.82 -2.00
C GLY A 73 -16.05 -6.91 -1.75
N LEU A 74 -15.61 -8.16 -1.87
CA LEU A 74 -16.42 -9.36 -1.70
C LEU A 74 -17.07 -9.43 -0.32
N ALA A 75 -18.38 -9.70 -0.26
CA ALA A 75 -19.10 -9.81 1.02
C ALA A 75 -18.51 -10.88 1.96
N PRO A 76 -18.18 -12.11 1.50
CA PRO A 76 -17.59 -13.12 2.40
C PRO A 76 -16.26 -12.70 3.02
N LEU A 77 -15.46 -11.89 2.31
CA LEU A 77 -14.19 -11.37 2.85
C LEU A 77 -14.45 -10.31 3.93
N ARG A 78 -15.42 -9.42 3.71
CA ARG A 78 -15.80 -8.40 4.71
C ARG A 78 -16.39 -9.04 5.97
N GLU A 79 -17.23 -10.07 5.83
CA GLU A 79 -17.78 -10.84 6.96
C GLU A 79 -16.68 -11.58 7.74
N SER A 80 -15.75 -12.21 7.03
CA SER A 80 -14.61 -12.89 7.66
C SER A 80 -13.72 -11.92 8.44
N LEU A 81 -13.50 -10.72 7.91
CA LEU A 81 -12.75 -9.68 8.62
C LEU A 81 -13.51 -9.15 9.84
N ALA A 82 -14.83 -8.96 9.77
CA ALA A 82 -15.64 -8.60 10.92
C ALA A 82 -15.50 -9.63 12.06
N GLY A 83 -15.64 -10.93 11.72
CA GLY A 83 -15.42 -12.01 12.69
C GLY A 83 -13.99 -12.07 13.23
N TYR A 84 -12.99 -11.76 12.41
CA TYR A 84 -11.60 -11.65 12.87
C TYR A 84 -11.43 -10.58 13.96
N TYR A 85 -12.09 -9.42 13.81
CA TYR A 85 -12.02 -8.36 14.82
C TYR A 85 -12.64 -8.78 16.16
N GLU A 86 -13.79 -9.46 16.11
CA GLU A 86 -14.45 -9.98 17.30
C GLU A 86 -13.57 -11.04 17.99
N GLN A 87 -13.05 -12.00 17.23
CA GLN A 87 -12.28 -13.13 17.79
C GLN A 87 -10.93 -12.71 18.37
N ASN A 88 -10.21 -11.78 17.72
CA ASN A 88 -8.84 -11.44 18.09
C ASN A 88 -8.75 -10.21 19.01
N TYR A 89 -9.74 -9.32 18.94
CA TYR A 89 -9.72 -8.06 19.68
C TYR A 89 -10.97 -7.84 20.56
N GLY A 90 -11.98 -8.71 20.49
CA GLY A 90 -13.24 -8.52 21.21
C GLY A 90 -14.06 -7.32 20.70
N VAL A 91 -13.81 -6.88 19.46
CA VAL A 91 -14.46 -5.70 18.88
C VAL A 91 -15.47 -6.12 17.82
N GLU A 92 -16.73 -5.76 18.03
CA GLU A 92 -17.78 -5.95 17.04
C GLU A 92 -17.69 -4.87 15.95
N VAL A 93 -17.44 -5.27 14.72
CA VAL A 93 -17.36 -4.38 13.55
C VAL A 93 -18.37 -4.86 12.52
N SER A 94 -19.38 -4.04 12.18
CA SER A 94 -20.29 -4.35 11.07
C SER A 94 -19.50 -4.52 9.76
N PRO A 95 -19.75 -5.58 8.96
CA PRO A 95 -19.14 -5.76 7.64
C PRO A 95 -19.35 -4.58 6.67
N GLU A 96 -20.37 -3.75 6.89
CA GLU A 96 -20.63 -2.52 6.13
C GLU A 96 -19.60 -1.42 6.38
N ARG A 97 -18.85 -1.50 7.49
CA ARG A 97 -17.78 -0.58 7.85
C ARG A 97 -16.41 -1.02 7.32
N ILE A 98 -16.35 -2.13 6.57
CA ILE A 98 -15.12 -2.70 6.03
C ILE A 98 -15.08 -2.48 4.52
N LEU A 99 -13.99 -1.88 4.04
CA LEU A 99 -13.73 -1.63 2.63
C LEU A 99 -12.43 -2.34 2.22
N ILE A 100 -12.48 -3.13 1.14
CA ILE A 100 -11.29 -3.80 0.59
C ILE A 100 -10.59 -2.87 -0.39
N THR A 101 -9.30 -2.60 -0.17
CA THR A 101 -8.50 -1.67 -0.97
C THR A 101 -7.31 -2.40 -1.62
N PRO A 102 -6.72 -1.85 -2.70
CA PRO A 102 -5.50 -2.40 -3.30
C PRO A 102 -4.30 -2.11 -2.38
N GLY A 103 -4.15 -2.98 -1.36
CA GLY A 103 -3.16 -2.82 -0.30
C GLY A 103 -3.44 -1.64 0.63
N ALA A 104 -2.56 -1.50 1.63
CA ALA A 104 -2.63 -0.42 2.61
C ALA A 104 -2.46 0.97 1.97
N SER A 105 -1.59 1.10 0.97
CA SER A 105 -1.36 2.35 0.24
C SER A 105 -2.62 2.87 -0.44
N GLY A 106 -3.42 1.99 -1.07
CA GLY A 106 -4.71 2.38 -1.65
C GLY A 106 -5.69 2.89 -0.61
N GLY A 107 -5.73 2.26 0.57
CA GLY A 107 -6.54 2.73 1.70
C GLY A 107 -6.09 4.09 2.24
N LEU A 108 -4.79 4.29 2.41
CA LEU A 108 -4.26 5.57 2.88
C LEU A 108 -4.52 6.71 1.88
N SER A 109 -4.33 6.47 0.58
CA SER A 109 -4.72 7.42 -0.47
C SER A 109 -6.20 7.78 -0.40
N LEU A 110 -7.07 6.80 -0.22
CA LEU A 110 -8.51 7.04 -0.14
C LEU A 110 -8.83 7.91 1.09
N LEU A 111 -8.27 7.59 2.25
CA LEU A 111 -8.47 8.35 3.48
C LEU A 111 -7.95 9.79 3.36
N ALA A 112 -6.76 9.98 2.79
CA ALA A 112 -6.19 11.32 2.59
C ALA A 112 -7.11 12.19 1.70
N ASN A 113 -7.58 11.64 0.57
CA ASN A 113 -8.51 12.35 -0.31
C ASN A 113 -9.87 12.65 0.35
N LEU A 114 -10.37 11.74 1.20
CA LEU A 114 -11.65 11.93 1.87
C LEU A 114 -11.59 12.95 3.01
N LEU A 115 -10.52 12.93 3.81
CA LEU A 115 -10.46 13.60 5.11
C LEU A 115 -9.59 14.87 5.14
N VAL A 116 -8.65 15.03 4.21
CA VAL A 116 -7.69 16.15 4.21
C VAL A 116 -8.06 17.16 3.12
N ARG A 117 -8.01 18.45 3.46
CA ARG A 117 -8.22 19.58 2.56
C ARG A 117 -7.02 20.51 2.56
N ALA A 118 -6.93 21.34 1.52
CA ALA A 118 -5.90 22.36 1.45
C ALA A 118 -6.00 23.31 2.66
N GLY A 119 -4.92 23.43 3.42
CA GLY A 119 -4.84 24.22 4.65
C GLY A 119 -4.99 23.41 5.93
N ASP A 120 -5.40 22.14 5.86
CA ASP A 120 -5.46 21.27 7.03
C ASP A 120 -4.06 20.89 7.51
N GLY A 121 -3.91 20.77 8.83
CA GLY A 121 -2.72 20.20 9.46
C GLY A 121 -2.94 18.71 9.75
N VAL A 122 -1.95 17.87 9.45
CA VAL A 122 -1.95 16.44 9.78
C VAL A 122 -0.79 16.14 10.73
N LEU A 123 -1.09 15.54 11.88
CA LEU A 123 -0.08 15.10 12.84
C LEU A 123 0.56 13.78 12.38
N ILE A 124 1.88 13.75 12.34
CA ILE A 124 2.68 12.57 11.96
C ILE A 124 3.77 12.39 13.04
N SER A 125 4.00 11.15 13.48
CA SER A 125 5.09 10.82 14.40
C SER A 125 6.47 11.05 13.76
N ASP A 126 7.50 11.20 14.58
CA ASP A 126 8.89 11.23 14.11
C ASP A 126 9.73 10.20 14.91
N PRO A 127 10.21 9.10 14.27
CA PRO A 127 10.05 8.76 12.86
C PRO A 127 8.64 8.25 12.49
N ALA A 128 8.32 8.27 11.19
CA ALA A 128 7.10 7.68 10.62
C ALA A 128 7.38 6.97 9.29
N TYR A 129 6.40 6.19 8.82
CA TYR A 129 6.46 5.58 7.48
C TYR A 129 6.59 6.69 6.40
N PRO A 130 7.67 6.73 5.62
CA PRO A 130 8.02 7.89 4.81
C PRO A 130 6.98 8.24 3.74
N CYS A 131 6.25 7.24 3.23
CA CYS A 131 5.23 7.46 2.22
C CYS A 131 4.03 8.26 2.73
N VAL A 132 3.75 8.26 4.05
CA VAL A 132 2.62 9.02 4.64
C VAL A 132 2.68 10.49 4.26
N ARG A 133 3.87 11.09 4.27
CA ARG A 133 4.09 12.50 3.91
C ARG A 133 3.82 12.82 2.44
N ASN A 134 3.88 11.81 1.56
CA ASN A 134 3.62 11.98 0.13
C ASN A 134 2.12 11.82 -0.20
N PHE A 135 1.31 11.28 0.72
CA PHE A 135 -0.15 11.16 0.54
C PHE A 135 -0.93 12.42 0.94
N ILE A 136 -0.31 13.31 1.73
CA ILE A 136 -0.94 14.52 2.29
C ILE A 136 -0.46 15.81 1.61
#